data_AF-A0A067NRL7-F1
#
_entry.id   AF-A0A067NRL7-F1
#
_cell.length_a   1.000
_cell.length_b   1.000
_cell.length_c   1.000
_cell.angle_alpha   90.00
_cell.angle_beta   90.00
_cell.angle_gamma   90.00
#
_symmetry.space_group_name_H-M   'P 1'
#
loop_
_entity.id
_entity.type
_entity.pdbx_description
1 polymer ?
#
loop_
_entity_poly.entity_id
_entity_poly.type
_entity_poly.pdbx_seq_one_letter_code
_entity_poly.pdbx_strand_id
1 'polypeptide(L)'
;MIDNTLIDSRLAGYIRTSSTALFSHVLDQLASLLTAEVLQSSSGTSLLHLASVLLHDPPQGEQLSYFFADAITNTPRSRQQQVLAFISICCSERPAVLRPTDTGNLWSTLAKMVANSKLHDGHTSYPMFQQIIAIISTIVRLRRDLLVNNLPQLGHTLARLLLCLRTTRHNLGAMQKSMVLDTFPQWITADEPLTVREAKALARLLENINAKTVVRNNAAHQELQKAESLAKPFSKHASYILKAYVTVMNDPLCVLPLPIRKELRSGLFVLCGMVNDHSRDAIMVSLDVGGKLTLKSLWQEYEKQRYHGQG
;
A
#
# COMPACT_ATOMS: atom_id res chain seq x y z
N MET A 1 -13.86 5.97 -34.29
CA MET A 1 -13.26 6.03 -32.94
C MET A 1 -12.16 7.07 -32.98
N ILE A 2 -12.23 8.09 -32.14
CA ILE A 2 -11.15 9.08 -32.04
C ILE A 2 -9.97 8.38 -31.36
N ASP A 3 -8.77 8.51 -31.92
CA ASP A 3 -7.55 7.97 -31.33
C ASP A 3 -7.15 8.84 -30.12
N ASN A 4 -7.49 8.37 -28.92
CA ASN A 4 -7.18 9.07 -27.67
C ASN A 4 -5.67 9.28 -27.49
N THR A 5 -4.82 8.43 -28.09
CA THR A 5 -3.36 8.56 -27.95
C THR A 5 -2.82 9.81 -28.67
N LEU A 6 -3.43 10.19 -29.80
CA LEU A 6 -3.07 11.40 -30.51
C LEU A 6 -3.48 12.66 -29.72
N ILE A 7 -4.63 12.61 -29.04
CA ILE A 7 -5.08 13.72 -28.19
C ILE A 7 -4.16 13.84 -26.97
N ASP A 8 -3.88 12.73 -26.30
CA ASP A 8 -3.03 12.70 -25.11
C ASP A 8 -1.63 13.23 -25.42
N SER A 9 -1.03 12.82 -26.54
CA SER A 9 0.29 13.30 -26.98
C SER A 9 0.31 14.79 -27.33
N ARG A 10 -0.72 15.31 -28.00
CA ARG A 10 -0.84 16.75 -28.30
C ARG A 10 -1.03 17.58 -27.03
N LEU A 11 -1.86 17.10 -26.11
CA LEU A 11 -2.09 17.76 -24.83
C LEU A 11 -0.80 17.78 -23.99
N ALA A 12 -0.12 16.65 -23.86
CA ALA A 12 1.17 16.55 -23.17
C ALA A 12 2.22 17.51 -23.78
N GLY A 13 2.28 17.59 -25.12
CA GLY A 13 3.15 18.53 -25.82
C GLY A 13 2.83 20.00 -25.51
N TYR A 14 1.55 20.38 -25.54
CA TYR A 14 1.11 21.73 -25.19
C TYR A 14 1.47 22.10 -23.75
N ILE A 15 1.18 21.20 -22.81
CA ILE A 15 1.40 21.42 -21.39
C ILE A 15 2.88 21.58 -21.06
N ARG A 16 3.74 20.77 -21.68
CA ARG A 16 5.19 20.89 -21.53
C ARG A 16 5.73 22.27 -21.92
N THR A 17 5.10 22.92 -22.89
CA THR A 17 5.45 24.28 -23.36
C THR A 17 4.69 25.40 -22.65
N SER A 18 3.68 25.06 -21.84
CA SER A 18 2.84 26.04 -21.14
C SER A 18 3.59 26.70 -19.98
N SER A 19 3.13 27.88 -19.56
CA SER A 19 3.68 28.53 -18.37
C SER A 19 3.28 27.76 -17.11
N THR A 20 4.16 27.77 -16.10
CA THR A 20 3.88 27.17 -14.79
C THR A 20 2.59 27.73 -14.18
N ALA A 21 2.37 29.04 -14.27
CA ALA A 21 1.15 29.67 -13.77
C ALA A 21 -0.13 29.10 -14.41
N LEU A 22 -0.13 28.84 -15.72
CA LEU A 22 -1.27 28.25 -16.41
C LEU A 22 -1.47 26.79 -15.98
N PHE A 23 -0.39 26.02 -15.89
CA PHE A 23 -0.46 24.63 -15.51
C PHE A 23 -0.98 24.44 -14.08
N SER A 24 -0.43 25.17 -13.10
CA SER A 24 -0.95 25.20 -11.73
C SER A 24 -2.44 25.55 -11.71
N HIS A 25 -2.86 26.57 -12.45
CA HIS A 25 -4.27 26.95 -12.52
C HIS A 25 -5.16 25.82 -13.07
N VAL A 26 -4.73 25.15 -14.14
CA VAL A 26 -5.47 24.00 -14.71
C VAL A 26 -5.56 22.86 -13.71
N LEU A 27 -4.49 22.58 -12.97
CA LEU A 27 -4.51 21.55 -11.95
C LEU A 27 -5.39 21.90 -10.76
N ASP A 28 -5.42 23.15 -10.32
CA ASP A 28 -6.30 23.61 -9.26
C ASP A 28 -7.77 23.51 -9.68
N GLN A 29 -8.08 23.85 -10.94
CA GLN A 29 -9.41 23.65 -11.51
C GLN A 29 -9.77 22.15 -11.59
N LEU A 30 -8.83 21.29 -11.99
CA LEU A 30 -9.10 19.85 -12.00
C LEU A 30 -9.28 19.26 -10.62
N ALA A 31 -8.47 19.70 -9.65
CA ALA A 31 -8.60 19.28 -8.26
C ALA A 31 -9.95 19.71 -7.68
N SER A 32 -10.40 20.94 -7.97
CA SER A 32 -11.71 21.43 -7.54
C SER A 32 -12.87 20.70 -8.23
N LEU A 33 -12.69 20.26 -9.48
CA LEU A 33 -13.67 19.46 -10.21
C LEU A 33 -13.71 17.99 -9.77
N LEU A 34 -12.63 17.43 -9.21
CA LEU A 34 -12.58 16.04 -8.76
C LEU A 34 -13.32 15.82 -7.44
N THR A 35 -14.52 16.36 -7.29
CA THR A 35 -15.35 16.09 -6.12
C THR A 35 -15.87 14.64 -6.12
N ALA A 36 -16.32 14.16 -4.96
CA ALA A 36 -16.93 12.83 -4.86
C ALA A 36 -18.11 12.66 -5.82
N GLU A 37 -18.91 13.71 -6.04
CA GLU A 37 -20.04 13.72 -6.97
C GLU A 37 -19.59 13.54 -8.43
N VAL A 38 -18.54 14.28 -8.84
CA VAL A 38 -18.03 14.19 -10.21
C VAL A 38 -17.35 12.85 -10.46
N LEU A 39 -16.67 12.29 -9.46
CA LEU A 39 -16.12 10.93 -9.55
C LEU A 39 -17.22 9.87 -9.74
N GLN A 40 -18.44 10.09 -9.22
CA GLN A 40 -19.58 9.20 -9.48
C GLN A 40 -20.11 9.28 -10.91
N SER A 41 -19.95 10.44 -11.56
CA SER A 41 -20.42 10.65 -12.92
C SER A 41 -19.63 9.84 -13.96
N SER A 42 -20.17 9.74 -15.18
CA SER A 42 -19.44 9.18 -16.34
C SER A 42 -18.17 9.96 -16.65
N SER A 43 -18.18 11.29 -16.43
CA SER A 43 -17.06 12.21 -16.64
C SER A 43 -15.89 12.00 -15.68
N GLY A 44 -16.11 11.39 -14.52
CA GLY A 44 -15.06 11.15 -13.53
C GLY A 44 -13.88 10.35 -14.09
N THR A 45 -14.14 9.36 -14.95
CA THR A 45 -13.09 8.59 -15.65
C THR A 45 -12.22 9.50 -16.50
N SER A 46 -12.86 10.35 -17.30
CA SER A 46 -12.19 11.21 -18.26
C SER A 46 -11.36 12.27 -17.53
N LEU A 47 -11.83 12.75 -16.38
CA LEU A 47 -11.09 13.68 -15.53
C LEU A 47 -9.88 13.04 -14.85
N LEU A 48 -10.00 11.80 -14.36
CA LEU A 48 -8.85 11.05 -13.83
C LEU A 48 -7.82 10.72 -14.92
N HIS A 49 -8.29 10.39 -16.12
CA HIS A 49 -7.42 10.19 -17.30
C HIS A 49 -6.72 11.49 -17.68
N LEU A 50 -7.48 12.58 -17.82
CA LEU A 50 -6.94 13.91 -18.10
C LEU A 50 -5.90 14.31 -17.07
N ALA A 51 -6.19 14.13 -15.77
CA ALA A 51 -5.22 14.37 -14.72
C ALA A 51 -3.97 13.50 -14.87
N SER A 52 -4.12 12.21 -15.19
CA SER A 52 -2.97 11.33 -15.46
C SER A 52 -2.09 11.85 -16.60
N VAL A 53 -2.71 12.30 -17.70
CA VAL A 53 -2.01 12.85 -18.88
C VAL A 53 -1.30 14.16 -18.53
N LEU A 54 -1.97 15.08 -17.86
CA LEU A 54 -1.40 16.36 -17.45
C LEU A 54 -0.22 16.18 -16.49
N LEU A 55 -0.34 15.25 -15.56
CA LEU A 55 0.72 14.97 -14.61
C LEU A 55 1.89 14.22 -15.26
N HIS A 56 1.71 13.55 -16.40
CA HIS A 56 2.76 12.80 -17.10
C HIS A 56 3.89 13.70 -17.63
N ASP A 57 3.62 14.97 -17.97
CA ASP A 57 4.57 15.92 -18.59
C ASP A 57 4.31 17.40 -18.21
N PRO A 58 4.39 17.81 -16.92
CA PRO A 58 4.25 19.18 -16.49
C PRO A 58 5.43 20.03 -16.97
N PRO A 59 5.26 21.36 -16.98
CA PRO A 59 6.35 22.30 -17.17
C PRO A 59 7.53 22.04 -16.21
N GLN A 60 8.74 22.38 -16.64
CA GLN A 60 9.92 22.23 -15.79
C GLN A 60 9.83 23.14 -14.55
N GLY A 61 10.15 22.59 -13.37
CA GLY A 61 10.27 23.35 -12.13
C GLY A 61 9.03 23.39 -11.23
N GLU A 62 7.92 22.76 -11.63
CA GLU A 62 6.67 22.83 -10.86
C GLU A 62 6.52 21.78 -9.76
N GLN A 63 5.71 22.11 -8.76
CA GLN A 63 5.42 21.30 -7.58
C GLN A 63 3.91 21.00 -7.53
N LEU A 64 3.51 19.72 -7.56
CA LEU A 64 2.10 19.28 -7.66
C LEU A 64 1.41 19.18 -6.28
N SER A 65 1.60 20.18 -5.44
CA SER A 65 1.36 20.12 -3.98
C SER A 65 -0.10 19.94 -3.52
N TYR A 66 -1.08 19.87 -4.43
CA TYR A 66 -2.51 20.00 -4.10
C TYR A 66 -3.43 18.88 -4.62
N PHE A 67 -2.94 17.96 -5.46
CA PHE A 67 -3.86 17.06 -6.17
C PHE A 67 -4.50 15.98 -5.27
N PHE A 68 -3.84 15.59 -4.18
CA PHE A 68 -4.27 14.43 -3.38
C PHE A 68 -5.30 14.74 -2.28
N ALA A 69 -5.68 16.00 -2.07
CA ALA A 69 -6.03 16.42 -0.72
C ALA A 69 -7.45 16.14 -0.21
N ASP A 70 -8.44 15.88 -1.06
CA ASP A 70 -9.82 15.64 -0.54
C ASP A 70 -10.65 14.72 -1.44
N ALA A 71 -10.64 15.01 -2.74
CA ALA A 71 -11.24 14.27 -3.84
C ALA A 71 -11.11 12.74 -3.74
N ILE A 72 -9.86 12.30 -3.58
CA ILE A 72 -9.44 10.91 -3.65
C ILE A 72 -9.89 10.12 -2.40
N THR A 73 -9.96 10.78 -1.24
CA THR A 73 -10.28 10.08 0.01
C THR A 73 -11.77 9.71 0.10
N ASN A 74 -12.64 10.39 -0.64
CA ASN A 74 -14.09 10.15 -0.67
C ASN A 74 -14.55 9.49 -1.98
N THR A 75 -13.61 8.82 -2.67
CA THR A 75 -13.85 8.17 -3.95
C THR A 75 -14.95 7.10 -3.84
N PRO A 76 -15.95 7.14 -4.73
CA PRO A 76 -16.98 6.10 -4.83
C PRO A 76 -16.38 4.72 -5.10
N ARG A 77 -17.05 3.69 -4.60
CA ARG A 77 -16.58 2.28 -4.68
C ARG A 77 -16.24 1.84 -6.10
N SER A 78 -17.09 2.16 -7.07
CA SER A 78 -16.91 1.83 -8.49
C SER A 78 -15.64 2.43 -9.12
N ARG A 79 -15.00 3.40 -8.44
CA ARG A 79 -13.87 4.17 -8.95
C ARG A 79 -12.57 3.97 -8.18
N GLN A 80 -12.59 3.21 -7.09
CA GLN A 80 -11.42 3.03 -6.22
C GLN A 80 -10.20 2.48 -6.98
N GLN A 81 -10.40 1.52 -7.88
CA GLN A 81 -9.33 0.96 -8.72
C GLN A 81 -8.73 2.00 -9.68
N GLN A 82 -9.52 2.92 -10.22
CA GLN A 82 -9.02 3.96 -11.13
C GLN A 82 -8.19 4.98 -10.36
N VAL A 83 -8.63 5.31 -9.14
CA VAL A 83 -7.89 6.19 -8.24
C VAL A 83 -6.58 5.55 -7.77
N LEU A 84 -6.57 4.26 -7.43
CA LEU A 84 -5.33 3.55 -7.13
C LEU A 84 -4.39 3.48 -8.34
N ALA A 85 -4.91 3.24 -9.55
CA ALA A 85 -4.10 3.28 -10.77
C ALA A 85 -3.46 4.66 -10.98
N PHE A 86 -4.25 5.73 -10.82
CA PHE A 86 -3.78 7.11 -10.87
C PHE A 86 -2.67 7.39 -9.83
N ILE A 87 -2.89 7.02 -8.57
CA ILE A 87 -1.89 7.17 -7.49
C ILE A 87 -0.61 6.40 -7.83
N SER A 88 -0.75 5.19 -8.37
CA SER A 88 0.39 4.34 -8.76
C SER A 88 1.23 5.02 -9.84
N ILE A 89 0.61 5.60 -10.86
CA ILE A 89 1.31 6.38 -11.91
C ILE A 89 2.06 7.55 -11.27
N CYS A 90 1.40 8.33 -10.41
CA CYS A 90 2.02 9.47 -9.74
C CYS A 90 3.25 9.06 -8.90
N CYS A 91 3.15 7.95 -8.15
CA CYS A 91 4.25 7.47 -7.32
C CYS A 91 5.42 6.92 -8.14
N SER A 92 5.15 6.26 -9.27
CA SER A 92 6.15 5.50 -10.04
C SER A 92 6.88 6.34 -11.07
N GLU A 93 6.14 7.09 -11.88
CA GLU A 93 6.72 7.93 -12.93
C GLU A 93 7.34 9.20 -12.35
N ARG A 94 6.72 9.75 -11.29
CA ARG A 94 7.03 11.08 -10.77
C ARG A 94 7.26 11.12 -9.26
N PRO A 95 8.11 10.22 -8.73
CA PRO A 95 8.33 10.13 -7.30
C PRO A 95 8.78 11.44 -6.66
N ALA A 96 9.58 12.25 -7.37
CA ALA A 96 10.16 13.49 -6.85
C ALA A 96 9.13 14.61 -6.59
N VAL A 97 7.95 14.48 -7.20
CA VAL A 97 6.85 15.43 -7.04
C VAL A 97 6.21 15.30 -5.66
N LEU A 98 6.10 14.08 -5.13
CA LEU A 98 5.41 13.81 -3.87
C LEU A 98 6.00 14.64 -2.72
N ARG A 99 5.15 15.32 -1.96
CA ARG A 99 5.55 16.12 -0.81
C ARG A 99 5.16 15.44 0.49
N PRO A 100 5.81 15.80 1.61
CA PRO A 100 5.36 15.36 2.93
C PRO A 100 3.88 15.67 3.19
N THR A 101 3.36 16.78 2.68
CA THR A 101 1.94 17.18 2.79
C THR A 101 1.00 16.20 2.10
N ASP A 102 1.41 15.57 1.00
CA ASP A 102 0.58 14.63 0.25
C ASP A 102 0.45 13.27 0.95
N THR A 103 1.43 12.92 1.78
CA THR A 103 1.53 11.60 2.40
C THR A 103 0.34 11.29 3.29
N GLY A 104 -0.20 12.27 4.03
CA GLY A 104 -1.35 12.07 4.89
C GLY A 104 -2.58 11.59 4.13
N ASN A 105 -2.87 12.21 2.99
CA ASN A 105 -4.02 11.86 2.16
C ASN A 105 -3.82 10.55 1.42
N LEU A 106 -2.60 10.29 0.96
CA LEU A 106 -2.21 9.01 0.39
C LEU A 106 -2.43 7.87 1.38
N TRP A 107 -1.92 8.01 2.61
CA TRP A 107 -2.09 6.99 3.66
C TRP A 107 -3.55 6.86 4.11
N SER A 108 -4.28 7.96 4.24
CA SER A 108 -5.71 7.95 4.53
C SER A 108 -6.48 7.16 3.46
N THR A 109 -6.17 7.38 2.18
CA THR A 109 -6.77 6.65 1.07
C THR A 109 -6.45 5.17 1.14
N LEU A 110 -5.17 4.81 1.24
CA LEU A 110 -4.76 3.40 1.35
C LEU A 110 -5.39 2.71 2.58
N ALA A 111 -5.45 3.40 3.71
CA ALA A 111 -6.08 2.91 4.93
C ALA A 111 -7.58 2.67 4.73
N LYS A 112 -8.31 3.59 4.09
CA LYS A 112 -9.71 3.40 3.71
C LYS A 112 -9.89 2.19 2.77
N MET A 113 -8.99 2.00 1.80
CA MET A 113 -9.06 0.85 0.89
C MET A 113 -8.83 -0.50 1.59
N VAL A 114 -8.10 -0.55 2.70
CA VAL A 114 -7.88 -1.79 3.48
C VAL A 114 -8.70 -1.85 4.77
N ALA A 115 -9.61 -0.90 4.99
CA ALA A 115 -10.46 -0.85 6.17
C ALA A 115 -11.48 -2.00 6.15
N ASN A 116 -11.95 -2.40 7.33
CA ASN A 116 -13.06 -3.33 7.48
C ASN A 116 -14.32 -2.79 6.79
N SER A 117 -15.08 -3.67 6.14
CA SER A 117 -16.37 -3.33 5.55
C SER A 117 -17.40 -4.38 5.91
N LYS A 118 -18.66 -3.95 6.11
CA LYS A 118 -19.83 -4.83 6.23
C LYS A 118 -20.46 -5.16 4.88
N LEU A 119 -19.97 -4.53 3.83
CA LEU A 119 -20.47 -4.64 2.46
C LEU A 119 -19.34 -5.18 1.62
N HIS A 120 -19.63 -6.22 0.84
CA HIS A 120 -18.65 -6.88 -0.02
C HIS A 120 -19.12 -6.87 -1.47
N ASP A 121 -18.16 -6.78 -2.37
CA ASP A 121 -18.44 -6.90 -3.80
C ASP A 121 -18.75 -8.37 -4.14
N GLY A 122 -19.25 -8.64 -5.35
CA GLY A 122 -19.59 -10.02 -5.75
C GLY A 122 -18.37 -10.93 -5.96
N HIS A 123 -17.19 -10.34 -6.19
CA HIS A 123 -15.95 -11.03 -6.50
C HIS A 123 -14.77 -10.32 -5.82
N THR A 124 -13.70 -11.06 -5.55
CA THR A 124 -12.48 -10.48 -5.00
C THR A 124 -11.70 -9.74 -6.07
N SER A 125 -11.38 -8.47 -5.82
CA SER A 125 -10.55 -7.67 -6.72
C SER A 125 -9.05 -7.86 -6.43
N TYR A 126 -8.43 -8.85 -7.07
CA TYR A 126 -6.97 -9.01 -7.05
C TYR A 126 -6.20 -7.74 -7.49
N PRO A 127 -6.66 -6.98 -8.51
CA PRO A 127 -6.00 -5.73 -8.91
C PRO A 127 -5.90 -4.70 -7.78
N MET A 128 -6.92 -4.60 -6.90
CA MET A 128 -6.89 -3.66 -5.76
C MET A 128 -5.71 -3.97 -4.84
N PHE A 129 -5.56 -5.24 -4.41
CA PHE A 129 -4.43 -5.66 -3.57
C PHE A 129 -3.09 -5.36 -4.25
N GLN A 130 -2.95 -5.74 -5.53
CA GLN A 130 -1.70 -5.56 -6.27
C GLN A 130 -1.32 -4.09 -6.45
N GLN A 131 -2.29 -3.21 -6.71
CA GLN A 131 -2.03 -1.77 -6.83
C GLN A 131 -1.64 -1.15 -5.49
N ILE A 132 -2.29 -1.53 -4.38
CA ILE A 132 -1.90 -1.07 -3.04
C ILE A 132 -0.44 -1.49 -2.74
N ILE A 133 -0.08 -2.76 -2.99
CA ILE A 133 1.29 -3.24 -2.82
C ILE A 133 2.27 -2.49 -3.72
N ALA A 134 1.91 -2.23 -4.98
CA ALA A 134 2.76 -1.52 -5.93
C ALA A 134 3.01 -0.07 -5.51
N ILE A 135 1.99 0.64 -5.05
CA ILE A 135 2.09 2.01 -4.52
C ILE A 135 3.05 2.03 -3.33
N ILE A 136 2.82 1.17 -2.32
CA ILE A 136 3.65 1.14 -1.11
C ILE A 136 5.10 0.76 -1.46
N SER A 137 5.29 -0.26 -2.30
CA SER A 137 6.62 -0.69 -2.76
C SER A 137 7.37 0.43 -3.47
N THR A 138 6.66 1.19 -4.31
CA THR A 138 7.21 2.31 -5.05
C THR A 138 7.66 3.43 -4.12
N ILE A 139 6.86 3.78 -3.11
CA ILE A 139 7.22 4.81 -2.14
C ILE A 139 8.39 4.35 -1.27
N VAL A 140 8.38 3.10 -0.79
CA VAL A 140 9.51 2.50 -0.03
C VAL A 140 10.81 2.59 -0.83
N ARG A 141 10.75 2.29 -2.13
CA ARG A 141 11.92 2.28 -3.01
C ARG A 141 12.40 3.68 -3.41
N LEU A 142 11.48 4.56 -3.81
CA LEU A 142 11.82 5.82 -4.48
C LEU A 142 11.78 7.04 -3.55
N ARG A 143 10.96 7.00 -2.50
CA ARG A 143 10.69 8.13 -1.60
C ARG A 143 10.63 7.71 -0.13
N ARG A 144 11.64 6.96 0.31
CA ARG A 144 11.72 6.51 1.72
C ARG A 144 11.71 7.67 2.73
N ASP A 145 12.16 8.85 2.33
CA ASP A 145 12.16 10.09 3.12
C ASP A 145 10.75 10.47 3.57
N LEU A 146 9.75 10.24 2.72
CA LEU A 146 8.35 10.52 3.00
C LEU A 146 7.72 9.53 4.01
N LEU A 147 8.37 8.38 4.23
CA LEU A 147 7.86 7.33 5.09
C LEU A 147 8.25 7.51 6.55
N VAL A 148 9.34 8.23 6.85
CA VAL A 148 9.88 8.34 8.22
C VAL A 148 8.85 8.89 9.21
N ASN A 149 8.02 9.84 8.77
CA ASN A 149 6.95 10.42 9.60
C ASN A 149 5.63 9.66 9.53
N ASN A 150 5.54 8.63 8.68
CA ASN A 150 4.33 7.84 8.41
C ASN A 150 4.53 6.34 8.68
N LEU A 151 5.57 5.96 9.43
CA LEU A 151 5.86 4.56 9.74
C LEU A 151 4.74 3.86 10.51
N PRO A 152 4.01 4.52 11.45
CA PRO A 152 2.84 3.89 12.08
C PRO A 152 1.77 3.49 11.06
N GLN A 153 1.47 4.37 10.10
CA GLN A 153 0.49 4.15 9.03
C GLN A 153 0.96 3.02 8.11
N LEU A 154 2.22 3.04 7.69
CA LEU A 154 2.82 1.94 6.91
C LEU A 154 2.68 0.60 7.64
N GLY A 155 3.08 0.54 8.92
CA GLY A 155 2.99 -0.68 9.72
C GLY A 155 1.56 -1.18 9.88
N HIS A 156 0.61 -0.27 10.12
CA HIS A 156 -0.81 -0.60 10.20
C HIS A 156 -1.36 -1.13 8.87
N THR A 157 -1.10 -0.44 7.76
CA THR A 157 -1.57 -0.86 6.42
C THR A 157 -0.97 -2.22 6.03
N LEU A 158 0.32 -2.47 6.30
CA LEU A 158 0.95 -3.77 6.04
C LEU A 158 0.35 -4.89 6.90
N ALA A 159 0.08 -4.63 8.18
CA ALA A 159 -0.60 -5.57 9.05
C ALA A 159 -2.00 -5.90 8.52
N ARG A 160 -2.76 -4.90 8.07
CA ARG A 160 -4.09 -5.08 7.45
C ARG A 160 -4.02 -5.89 6.16
N LEU A 161 -3.04 -5.64 5.30
CA LEU A 161 -2.82 -6.43 4.07
C LEU A 161 -2.49 -7.89 4.40
N LEU A 162 -1.72 -8.15 5.46
CA LEU A 162 -1.48 -9.52 5.93
C LEU A 162 -2.78 -10.20 6.37
N LEU A 163 -3.63 -9.50 7.13
CA LEU A 163 -4.94 -10.03 7.56
C LEU A 163 -5.86 -10.35 6.37
N CYS A 164 -5.66 -9.74 5.20
CA CYS A 164 -6.43 -10.02 3.99
C CYS A 164 -6.09 -11.39 3.36
N LEU A 165 -4.94 -11.99 3.68
CA LEU A 165 -4.49 -13.25 3.10
C LEU A 165 -5.07 -14.50 3.79
N ARG A 166 -5.86 -14.32 4.84
CA ARG A 166 -6.52 -15.44 5.54
C ARG A 166 -7.77 -15.88 4.78
N THR A 167 -8.16 -17.12 4.98
CA THR A 167 -9.37 -17.71 4.41
C THR A 167 -10.31 -18.14 5.52
N THR A 168 -11.61 -18.15 5.25
CA THR A 168 -12.58 -18.74 6.17
C THR A 168 -12.32 -20.25 6.29
N ARG A 169 -12.54 -20.82 7.48
CA ARG A 169 -12.50 -22.28 7.64
C ARG A 169 -13.68 -22.94 6.95
N HIS A 170 -13.49 -24.19 6.55
CA HIS A 170 -14.58 -25.03 6.06
C HIS A 170 -15.61 -25.23 7.18
N ASN A 171 -16.90 -25.31 6.82
CA ASN A 171 -18.03 -25.57 7.71
C ASN A 171 -18.42 -24.46 8.69
N LEU A 172 -18.04 -23.20 8.44
CA LEU A 172 -18.60 -22.08 9.20
C LEU A 172 -20.08 -21.83 8.85
N GLY A 173 -20.89 -21.58 9.87
CA GLY A 173 -22.26 -21.11 9.69
C GLY A 173 -22.31 -19.71 9.08
N ALA A 174 -23.45 -19.33 8.49
CA ALA A 174 -23.62 -18.04 7.82
C ALA A 174 -23.25 -16.83 8.69
N MET A 175 -23.62 -16.85 9.97
CA MET A 175 -23.29 -15.79 10.92
C MET A 175 -21.78 -15.67 11.19
N GLN A 176 -21.08 -16.80 11.33
CA GLN A 176 -19.62 -16.81 11.52
C GLN A 176 -18.90 -16.35 10.26
N LYS A 177 -19.37 -16.77 9.08
CA LYS A 177 -18.85 -16.28 7.80
C LYS A 177 -19.02 -14.77 7.68
N SER A 178 -20.20 -14.25 8.01
CA SER A 178 -20.46 -12.79 8.02
C SER A 178 -19.54 -12.06 9.00
N MET A 179 -19.31 -12.60 10.20
CA MET A 179 -18.40 -12.01 11.19
C MET A 179 -16.96 -11.93 10.67
N VAL A 180 -16.50 -12.96 9.97
CA VAL A 180 -15.18 -12.94 9.31
C VAL A 180 -15.17 -11.96 8.15
N LEU A 181 -16.21 -11.96 7.31
CA LEU A 181 -16.35 -11.03 6.18
C LEU A 181 -16.27 -9.58 6.63
N ASP A 182 -16.96 -9.20 7.70
CA ASP A 182 -16.95 -7.85 8.28
C ASP A 182 -15.54 -7.33 8.65
N THR A 183 -14.56 -8.22 8.75
CA THR A 183 -13.16 -7.89 9.06
C THR A 183 -12.26 -7.81 7.83
N PHE A 184 -12.78 -8.07 6.63
CA PHE A 184 -12.12 -7.87 5.35
C PHE A 184 -12.47 -6.51 4.75
N PRO A 185 -11.63 -5.99 3.83
CA PRO A 185 -12.01 -4.93 2.92
C PRO A 185 -13.18 -5.35 2.03
N GLN A 186 -13.94 -4.35 1.57
CA GLN A 186 -15.10 -4.56 0.71
C GLN A 186 -14.77 -5.38 -0.56
N TRP A 187 -13.63 -5.13 -1.17
CA TRP A 187 -13.23 -5.77 -2.43
C TRP A 187 -12.71 -7.21 -2.25
N ILE A 188 -12.83 -7.80 -1.06
CA ILE A 188 -12.53 -9.22 -0.80
C ILE A 188 -13.82 -9.95 -0.43
N THR A 189 -13.98 -11.14 -0.97
CA THR A 189 -15.05 -12.09 -0.64
C THR A 189 -14.48 -13.34 0.03
N ALA A 190 -15.33 -14.08 0.74
CA ALA A 190 -14.92 -15.30 1.43
C ALA A 190 -14.69 -16.47 0.48
N ASP A 191 -15.40 -16.49 -0.65
CA ASP A 191 -15.38 -17.60 -1.62
C ASP A 191 -14.21 -17.49 -2.61
N GLU A 192 -13.68 -16.27 -2.81
CA GLU A 192 -12.53 -16.01 -3.67
C GLU A 192 -11.36 -15.40 -2.86
N PRO A 193 -10.73 -16.15 -1.95
CA PRO A 193 -9.63 -15.61 -1.17
C PRO A 193 -8.42 -15.22 -2.02
N LEU A 194 -7.56 -14.36 -1.46
CA LEU A 194 -6.28 -14.02 -2.08
C LEU A 194 -5.37 -15.24 -2.17
N THR A 195 -4.49 -15.25 -3.19
CA THR A 195 -3.71 -16.44 -3.54
C THR A 195 -2.24 -16.31 -3.15
N VAL A 196 -1.48 -17.37 -3.46
CA VAL A 196 -0.01 -17.44 -3.32
C VAL A 196 0.69 -16.25 -4.00
N ARG A 197 0.13 -15.75 -5.11
CA ARG A 197 0.68 -14.60 -5.84
C ARG A 197 0.65 -13.33 -5.00
N GLU A 198 -0.47 -13.04 -4.33
CA GLU A 198 -0.63 -11.87 -3.47
C GLU A 198 0.26 -11.98 -2.22
N ALA A 199 0.33 -13.17 -1.62
CA ALA A 199 1.22 -13.44 -0.50
C ALA A 199 2.69 -13.18 -0.84
N LYS A 200 3.14 -13.64 -2.01
CA LYS A 200 4.50 -13.40 -2.53
C LYS A 200 4.78 -11.93 -2.77
N ALA A 201 3.79 -11.18 -3.28
CA ALA A 201 3.92 -9.74 -3.48
C ALA A 201 4.09 -9.00 -2.14
N LEU A 202 3.31 -9.38 -1.12
CA LEU A 202 3.47 -8.83 0.23
C LEU A 202 4.82 -9.20 0.85
N ALA A 203 5.27 -10.45 0.73
CA ALA A 203 6.56 -10.90 1.25
C ALA A 203 7.72 -10.07 0.67
N ARG A 204 7.73 -9.87 -0.65
CA ARG A 204 8.72 -9.02 -1.34
C ARG A 204 8.66 -7.57 -0.88
N LEU A 205 7.47 -7.03 -0.62
CA LEU A 205 7.35 -5.69 -0.06
C LEU A 205 7.97 -5.60 1.34
N LEU A 206 7.75 -6.60 2.20
CA LEU A 206 8.37 -6.66 3.53
C LEU A 206 9.90 -6.74 3.43
N GLU A 207 10.44 -7.50 2.50
CA GLU A 207 11.88 -7.54 2.20
C GLU A 207 12.41 -6.17 1.75
N ASN A 208 11.67 -5.47 0.89
CA ASN A 208 12.05 -4.16 0.37
C ASN A 208 12.18 -3.08 1.46
N ILE A 209 11.54 -3.25 2.62
CA ILE A 209 11.73 -2.35 3.78
C ILE A 209 13.17 -2.42 4.30
N ASN A 210 13.81 -3.60 4.18
CA ASN A 210 15.20 -3.79 4.59
C ASN A 210 16.20 -3.35 3.52
N ALA A 211 15.78 -3.28 2.26
CA ALA A 211 16.65 -2.89 1.16
C ALA A 211 17.18 -1.46 1.34
N LYS A 212 18.47 -1.26 1.02
CA LYS A 212 19.04 0.09 0.96
C LYS A 212 18.63 0.74 -0.35
N THR A 213 17.98 1.90 -0.25
CA THR A 213 17.49 2.65 -1.42
C THR A 213 18.24 3.97 -1.56
N VAL A 214 18.05 4.72 -2.64
CA VAL A 214 18.49 6.12 -2.73
C VAL A 214 17.25 6.93 -3.07
N VAL A 215 17.02 8.04 -2.35
CA VAL A 215 15.81 8.84 -2.53
C VAL A 215 15.90 9.58 -3.87
N ARG A 216 14.85 9.49 -4.68
CA ARG A 216 14.73 10.25 -5.93
C ARG A 216 13.97 11.53 -5.67
N ASN A 217 14.67 12.62 -5.36
CA ASN A 217 14.11 13.96 -5.25
C ASN A 217 14.69 14.90 -6.33
N ASN A 218 14.01 16.01 -6.63
CA ASN A 218 14.49 16.99 -7.62
C ASN A 218 15.57 17.94 -7.06
N ALA A 219 16.15 17.65 -5.90
CA ALA A 219 17.15 18.54 -5.31
C ALA A 219 18.46 18.44 -6.11
N ALA A 220 19.07 19.59 -6.42
CA ALA A 220 20.35 19.71 -7.14
C ALA A 220 21.56 19.09 -6.41
N HIS A 221 21.35 18.34 -5.33
CA HIS A 221 22.36 17.68 -4.51
C HIS A 221 22.10 16.16 -4.41
N GLN A 222 21.79 15.51 -5.52
CA GLN A 222 21.68 14.04 -5.55
C GLN A 222 23.04 13.34 -5.32
N GLU A 223 24.16 14.00 -5.64
CA GLU A 223 25.50 13.39 -5.63
C GLU A 223 26.04 12.96 -4.25
N LEU A 224 25.32 13.24 -3.15
CA LEU A 224 25.77 12.90 -1.78
C LEU A 224 24.80 12.01 -0.99
N GLN A 225 23.70 11.54 -1.58
CA GLN A 225 22.72 10.77 -0.81
C GLN A 225 23.16 9.31 -0.60
N LYS A 226 23.52 9.01 0.64
CA LYS A 226 23.86 7.65 1.07
C LYS A 226 22.64 6.72 0.95
N ALA A 227 22.89 5.52 0.45
CA ALA A 227 21.88 4.49 0.45
C ALA A 227 21.58 4.00 1.87
N GLU A 228 20.32 4.08 2.31
CA GLU A 228 19.88 3.68 3.64
C GLU A 228 18.63 2.81 3.56
N SER A 229 18.41 2.06 4.63
CA SER A 229 17.29 1.13 4.79
C SER A 229 16.27 1.70 5.77
N LEU A 230 14.99 1.35 5.61
CA LEU A 230 13.94 1.67 6.57
C LEU A 230 13.94 0.72 7.78
N ALA A 231 14.75 -0.34 7.79
CA ALA A 231 14.77 -1.34 8.86
C ALA A 231 14.88 -0.74 10.27
N LYS A 232 15.84 0.17 10.49
CA LYS A 232 16.06 0.78 11.80
C LYS A 232 14.87 1.63 12.26
N PRO A 233 14.41 2.65 11.50
CA PRO A 233 13.27 3.45 11.92
C PRO A 233 11.96 2.64 11.97
N PHE A 234 11.81 1.61 11.13
CA PHE A 234 10.61 0.76 11.09
C PHE A 234 10.57 -0.33 12.17
N SER A 235 11.67 -0.61 12.86
CA SER A 235 11.80 -1.68 13.88
C SER A 235 10.65 -1.74 14.90
N LYS A 236 10.21 -0.60 15.42
CA LYS A 236 9.10 -0.52 16.37
C LYS A 236 7.76 -0.92 15.75
N HIS A 237 7.57 -0.65 14.47
CA HIS A 237 6.32 -0.89 13.73
C HIS A 237 6.26 -2.27 13.09
N ALA A 238 7.41 -2.92 12.86
CA ALA A 238 7.50 -4.31 12.44
C ALA A 238 6.75 -5.25 13.41
N SER A 239 6.73 -4.90 14.71
CA SER A 239 5.99 -5.62 15.75
C SER A 239 4.49 -5.75 15.46
N TYR A 240 3.87 -4.76 14.81
CA TYR A 240 2.45 -4.76 14.49
C TYR A 240 2.11 -5.84 13.46
N ILE A 241 3.01 -6.04 12.48
CA ILE A 241 2.82 -7.02 11.42
C ILE A 241 3.06 -8.43 11.96
N LEU A 242 4.09 -8.63 12.79
CA LEU A 242 4.31 -9.90 13.48
C LEU A 242 3.13 -10.26 14.38
N LYS A 243 2.59 -9.30 15.13
CA LYS A 243 1.39 -9.50 15.94
C LYS A 243 0.20 -9.88 15.07
N ALA A 244 -0.03 -9.19 13.95
CA ALA A 244 -1.10 -9.54 13.01
C ALA A 244 -0.95 -10.96 12.46
N TYR A 245 0.26 -11.38 12.09
CA TYR A 245 0.53 -12.76 11.67
C TYR A 245 0.16 -13.77 12.76
N VAL A 246 0.59 -13.53 14.00
CA VAL A 246 0.27 -14.39 15.14
C VAL A 246 -1.24 -14.44 15.38
N THR A 247 -1.93 -13.30 15.30
CA THR A 247 -3.40 -13.24 15.43
C THR A 247 -4.09 -14.10 14.38
N VAL A 248 -3.69 -14.04 13.11
CA VAL A 248 -4.28 -14.89 12.06
C VAL A 248 -4.02 -16.37 12.32
N MET A 249 -2.82 -16.71 12.76
CA MET A 249 -2.43 -18.10 13.05
C MET A 249 -3.24 -18.72 14.19
N ASN A 250 -3.79 -17.90 15.09
CA ASN A 250 -4.59 -18.34 16.24
C ASN A 250 -6.08 -18.00 16.09
N ASP A 251 -6.52 -17.54 14.92
CA ASP A 251 -7.92 -17.24 14.65
C ASP A 251 -8.74 -18.55 14.56
N PRO A 252 -9.80 -18.72 15.38
CA PRO A 252 -10.61 -19.93 15.37
C PRO A 252 -11.52 -20.04 14.14
N LEU A 253 -11.84 -18.92 13.49
CA LEU A 253 -12.74 -18.88 12.33
C LEU A 253 -11.97 -18.81 11.01
N CYS A 254 -10.75 -18.31 11.03
CA CYS A 254 -9.91 -18.21 9.85
C CYS A 254 -8.79 -19.26 9.85
N VAL A 255 -8.16 -19.42 8.70
CA VAL A 255 -6.90 -20.13 8.56
C VAL A 255 -6.01 -19.36 7.60
N LEU A 256 -4.70 -19.39 7.83
CA LEU A 256 -3.70 -18.95 6.84
C LEU A 256 -3.19 -20.19 6.10
N PRO A 257 -3.56 -20.42 4.82
CA PRO A 257 -3.19 -21.63 4.11
C PRO A 257 -1.67 -21.87 4.10
N LEU A 258 -1.24 -23.14 4.17
CA LEU A 258 0.19 -23.48 4.19
C LEU A 258 0.98 -22.89 3.00
N PRO A 259 0.49 -22.90 1.75
CA PRO A 259 1.20 -22.26 0.63
C PRO A 259 1.43 -20.76 0.83
N ILE A 260 0.43 -20.05 1.36
CA ILE A 260 0.53 -18.62 1.70
C ILE A 260 1.59 -18.38 2.78
N ARG A 261 1.59 -19.21 3.83
CA ARG A 261 2.59 -19.15 4.91
C ARG A 261 4.01 -19.34 4.41
N LYS A 262 4.21 -20.25 3.45
CA LYS A 262 5.52 -20.48 2.83
C LYS A 262 6.02 -19.25 2.08
N GLU A 263 5.19 -18.60 1.28
CA GLU A 263 5.58 -17.38 0.57
C GLU A 263 5.84 -16.20 1.51
N LEU A 264 5.07 -16.06 2.59
CA LEU A 264 5.26 -14.98 3.56
C LEU A 264 6.54 -15.11 4.40
N ARG A 265 7.14 -16.31 4.45
CA ARG A 265 8.20 -16.64 5.39
C ARG A 265 9.40 -15.70 5.27
N SER A 266 9.89 -15.44 4.07
CA SER A 266 11.07 -14.58 3.85
C SER A 266 10.82 -13.15 4.36
N GLY A 267 9.67 -12.57 4.03
CA GLY A 267 9.25 -11.26 4.53
C GLY A 267 9.11 -11.23 6.06
N LEU A 268 8.53 -12.27 6.68
CA LEU A 268 8.41 -12.36 8.14
C LEU A 268 9.77 -12.45 8.84
N PHE A 269 10.76 -13.11 8.22
CA PHE A 269 12.09 -13.26 8.80
C PHE A 269 12.87 -11.95 8.77
N VAL A 270 12.68 -11.17 7.71
CA VAL A 270 13.17 -9.79 7.65
C VAL A 270 12.60 -8.97 8.82
N LEU A 271 11.30 -9.10 9.11
CA LEU A 271 10.70 -8.39 10.24
C LEU A 271 11.24 -8.89 11.59
N CYS A 272 11.46 -10.19 11.77
CA CYS A 272 12.13 -10.73 12.96
C CYS A 272 13.52 -10.11 13.16
N GLY A 273 14.30 -9.95 12.09
CA GLY A 273 15.61 -9.30 12.14
C GLY A 273 15.58 -7.80 12.47
N MET A 274 14.45 -7.12 12.22
CA MET A 274 14.26 -5.70 12.57
C MET A 274 13.83 -5.50 14.03
N VAL A 275 13.11 -6.47 14.60
CA VAL A 275 12.51 -6.36 15.94
C VAL A 275 13.57 -6.64 17.01
N ASN A 276 13.74 -5.71 17.96
CA ASN A 276 14.64 -5.91 19.11
C ASN A 276 13.97 -6.77 20.21
N ASP A 277 14.76 -7.28 21.15
CA ASP A 277 14.28 -8.14 22.23
C ASP A 277 13.16 -7.50 23.05
N HIS A 278 13.29 -6.21 23.38
CA HIS A 278 12.24 -5.48 24.11
C HIS A 278 10.90 -5.48 23.37
N SER A 279 10.90 -5.20 22.07
CA SER A 279 9.67 -5.21 21.26
C SER A 279 9.12 -6.62 21.11
N ARG A 280 9.97 -7.64 20.97
CA ARG A 280 9.56 -9.05 20.95
C ARG A 280 8.87 -9.42 22.26
N ASP A 281 9.45 -9.06 23.39
CA ASP A 281 8.92 -9.38 24.71
C ASP A 281 7.61 -8.64 24.98
N ALA A 282 7.48 -7.38 24.52
CA ALA A 282 6.22 -6.65 24.55
C ALA A 282 5.11 -7.36 23.74
N ILE A 283 5.43 -7.89 22.55
CA ILE A 283 4.47 -8.72 21.79
C ILE A 283 4.10 -9.95 22.62
N MET A 284 5.08 -10.68 23.13
CA MET A 284 4.89 -11.91 23.92
C MET A 284 3.97 -11.71 25.12
N VAL A 285 4.10 -10.61 25.86
CA VAL A 285 3.22 -10.30 26.99
C VAL A 285 1.77 -10.06 26.55
N SER A 286 1.56 -9.50 25.36
CA SER A 286 0.22 -9.19 24.82
C SER A 286 -0.50 -10.38 24.18
N LEU A 287 0.13 -11.55 24.11
CA LEU A 287 -0.39 -12.75 23.46
C LEU A 287 -0.91 -13.78 24.47
N ASP A 288 -1.91 -14.54 24.03
CA ASP A 288 -2.39 -15.74 24.71
C ASP A 288 -1.38 -16.90 24.58
N VAL A 289 -1.70 -18.06 25.16
CA VAL A 289 -0.79 -19.22 25.15
C VAL A 289 -0.50 -19.69 23.72
N GLY A 290 -1.53 -19.75 22.86
CA GLY A 290 -1.37 -20.15 21.45
C GLY A 290 -0.52 -19.15 20.67
N GLY A 291 -0.78 -17.85 20.86
CA GLY A 291 0.00 -16.78 20.26
C GLY A 291 1.48 -16.82 20.66
N LYS A 292 1.77 -17.03 21.96
CA LYS A 292 3.14 -17.18 22.48
C LYS A 292 3.87 -18.35 21.82
N LEU A 293 3.22 -19.51 21.67
CA LEU A 293 3.81 -20.67 20.99
C LEU A 293 4.07 -20.39 19.52
N THR A 294 3.13 -19.74 18.84
CA THR A 294 3.26 -19.35 17.43
C THR A 294 4.45 -18.42 17.21
N LEU A 295 4.56 -17.36 18.03
CA LEU A 295 5.66 -16.40 17.91
C LEU A 295 7.01 -17.04 18.23
N LYS A 296 7.08 -17.89 19.27
CA LYS A 296 8.29 -18.66 19.59
C LYS A 296 8.71 -19.56 18.43
N SER A 297 7.78 -20.29 17.81
CA SER A 297 8.06 -21.14 16.65
C SER A 297 8.62 -20.33 15.48
N LEU A 298 7.98 -19.21 15.14
CA LEU A 298 8.46 -18.32 14.08
C LEU A 298 9.87 -17.81 14.38
N TRP A 299 10.11 -17.37 15.61
CA TRP A 299 11.40 -16.84 16.03
C TRP A 299 12.51 -17.89 16.00
N GLN A 300 12.20 -19.12 16.42
CA GLN A 300 13.14 -20.24 16.35
C GLN A 300 13.49 -20.60 14.89
N GLU A 301 12.52 -20.60 13.98
CA GLU A 301 12.80 -20.83 12.55
C GLU A 301 13.67 -19.71 11.95
N TYR A 302 13.40 -18.45 12.33
CA TYR A 302 14.23 -17.31 11.93
C TYR A 302 15.67 -17.44 12.41
N GLU A 303 15.88 -17.69 13.71
CA GLU A 303 17.22 -17.85 14.27
C GLU A 303 17.97 -18.99 13.58
N LYS A 304 17.30 -20.14 13.33
CA LYS A 304 17.90 -21.23 12.55
C LYS A 304 18.40 -20.74 11.19
N GLN A 305 17.60 -20.02 10.41
CA GLN A 305 18.05 -19.53 9.09
C GLN A 305 19.18 -18.49 9.20
N ARG A 306 19.12 -17.61 10.19
CA ARG A 306 20.13 -16.57 10.42
C ARG A 306 21.54 -17.17 10.60
N TYR A 307 21.67 -18.27 11.34
CA TYR A 307 22.97 -18.92 11.58
C TYR A 307 23.48 -19.76 10.40
N HIS A 308 22.67 -20.01 9.37
CA HIS A 308 23.09 -20.76 8.17
C HIS A 308 23.54 -19.84 7.00
N GLY A 309 23.55 -18.52 7.19
CA GLY A 309 24.11 -17.57 6.21
C GLY A 309 23.29 -17.39 4.92
N GLN A 310 22.01 -17.78 4.91
CA GLN A 310 21.10 -17.63 3.74
C GLN A 310 20.16 -16.42 3.84
N GLY A 311 20.50 -15.42 4.66
CA GLY A 311 19.68 -14.23 4.90
C GLY A 311 19.95 -13.08 3.95
#